data_AF-J9D9P8-F1
#
_entry.id   AF-J9D9P8-F1
#
_cell.length_a   1.000
_cell.length_b   1.000
_cell.length_c   1.000
_cell.angle_alpha   90.00
_cell.angle_beta   90.00
_cell.angle_gamma   90.00
#
_symmetry.space_group_name_H-M   'P 1'
#
loop_
_entity.id
_entity.type
_entity.pdbx_description
1 polymer ?
#
loop_
_entity_poly.entity_id
_entity_poly.type
_entity_poly.pdbx_seq_one_letter_code
_entity_poly.pdbx_strand_id
1 'polypeptide(L)'
;MTGLTQNVEELLKSDTARLMLANSEFLILLNQATTDRDELASLLNISENQLSYITNVGAGKGLIRCSGNLVPFENSFPKNTKLYRLMTTKPGEC
;
A
#
# COMPACT_ATOMS: atom_id res chain seq x y z
N MET A 1 2.15 11.10 12.25
CA MET A 1 2.55 11.61 10.91
C MET A 1 1.90 10.70 9.89
N THR A 2 1.33 11.24 8.81
CA THR A 2 0.74 10.47 7.72
C THR A 2 1.50 10.81 6.45
N GLY A 3 1.92 9.78 5.69
CA GLY A 3 2.65 9.94 4.43
C GLY A 3 2.05 9.04 3.35
N LEU A 4 2.21 9.45 2.09
CA LEU A 4 1.76 8.72 0.91
C LEU A 4 2.89 8.78 -0.13
N THR A 5 3.32 7.64 -0.64
CA THR A 5 4.30 7.54 -1.74
C THR A 5 3.87 6.49 -2.74
N GLN A 6 4.28 6.68 -4.00
CA GLN A 6 4.20 5.66 -5.06
C GLN A 6 5.57 5.07 -5.39
N ASN A 7 6.66 5.73 -4.98
CA ASN A 7 8.02 5.28 -5.22
C ASN A 7 8.59 4.80 -3.90
N VAL A 8 8.50 3.49 -3.67
CA VAL A 8 8.98 2.88 -2.44
C VAL A 8 10.49 2.73 -2.46
N GLU A 9 11.10 2.36 -3.59
CA GLU A 9 12.55 2.30 -3.75
C GLU A 9 13.25 3.59 -3.25
N GLU A 10 12.77 4.76 -3.69
CA GLU A 10 13.36 6.04 -3.30
C GLU A 10 13.15 6.34 -1.81
N LEU A 11 11.99 5.97 -1.27
CA LEU A 11 11.73 6.09 0.17
C LEU A 11 12.71 5.24 0.98
N LEU A 12 12.99 4.02 0.52
CA LEU A 12 13.86 3.07 1.21
C LEU A 12 15.36 3.44 1.15
N LYS A 13 15.76 4.41 0.32
CA LYS A 13 17.11 5.01 0.34
C LYS A 13 17.33 5.95 1.53
N SER A 14 16.27 6.43 2.19
CA SER A 14 16.39 7.31 3.36
C SER A 14 16.22 6.52 4.66
N ASP A 15 17.26 6.48 5.49
CA ASP A 15 17.19 5.83 6.81
C ASP A 15 16.03 6.37 7.67
N THR A 16 15.82 7.67 7.65
CA THR A 16 14.71 8.32 8.35
C THR A 16 13.36 7.78 7.86
N ALA A 17 13.17 7.69 6.54
CA ALA A 17 11.89 7.24 5.99
C ALA A 17 11.68 5.73 6.18
N ARG A 18 12.74 4.91 6.10
CA ARG A 18 12.70 3.49 6.49
C ARG A 18 12.22 3.33 7.93
N LEU A 19 12.78 4.11 8.87
CA LEU A 19 12.39 4.09 10.28
C LEU A 19 10.96 4.57 10.47
N MET A 20 10.52 5.60 9.75
CA MET A 20 9.12 6.05 9.78
C MET A 20 8.17 4.93 9.31
N LEU A 21 8.53 4.23 8.24
CA LEU A 21 7.73 3.14 7.70
C LEU A 21 7.68 1.93 8.65
N ALA A 22 8.82 1.49 9.17
CA ALA A 22 8.91 0.34 10.07
C ALA A 22 8.15 0.56 11.39
N ASN A 23 8.19 1.78 11.93
CA ASN A 23 7.54 2.17 13.18
C ASN A 23 6.08 2.60 13.03
N SER A 24 5.54 2.67 11.81
CA SER A 24 4.14 3.03 11.61
C SER A 24 3.20 1.92 12.10
N GLU A 25 2.41 2.23 13.13
CA GLU A 25 1.38 1.31 13.67
C GLU A 25 0.26 1.03 12.66
N PHE A 26 -0.02 2.01 11.80
CA PHE A 26 -1.00 1.92 10.74
C PHE A 26 -0.31 2.11 9.39
N LEU A 27 -0.48 1.14 8.49
CA LEU A 27 0.10 1.18 7.15
C LEU A 27 -0.89 0.56 6.16
N ILE A 28 -1.00 1.15 4.98
CA ILE A 28 -1.71 0.56 3.85
C ILE A 28 -0.69 0.34 2.72
N LEU A 29 -0.50 -0.91 2.33
CA LEU A 29 0.30 -1.30 1.18
C LEU A 29 -0.63 -1.77 0.07
N LEU A 30 -0.70 -1.02 -1.03
CA LEU A 30 -1.41 -1.43 -2.25
C LEU A 30 -0.49 -2.28 -3.13
N ASN A 31 -0.90 -2.54 -4.37
CA ASN A 31 -0.05 -3.20 -5.36
C ASN A 31 1.33 -2.53 -5.48
N GLN A 32 2.40 -3.31 -5.34
CA GLN A 32 3.80 -2.83 -5.42
C GLN A 32 4.50 -3.35 -6.67
N ALA A 33 5.49 -2.61 -7.16
CA ALA A 33 6.37 -3.05 -8.24
C ALA A 33 7.25 -4.22 -7.77
N THR A 34 7.65 -5.10 -8.69
CA THR A 34 8.46 -6.29 -8.35
C THR A 34 9.75 -5.93 -7.63
N THR A 35 10.41 -4.84 -8.03
CA THR A 35 11.66 -4.35 -7.45
C THR A 35 11.56 -3.96 -5.98
N ASP A 36 10.39 -3.49 -5.54
CA ASP A 36 10.18 -2.98 -4.17
C ASP A 36 9.76 -4.06 -3.18
N ARG A 37 9.25 -5.20 -3.69
CA ARG A 37 8.61 -6.23 -2.87
C ARG A 37 9.56 -6.90 -1.90
N ASP A 38 10.74 -7.27 -2.35
CA ASP A 38 11.70 -8.02 -1.52
C ASP A 38 12.21 -7.16 -0.36
N GLU A 39 12.46 -5.88 -0.63
CA GLU A 39 12.92 -4.95 0.40
C GLU A 39 11.80 -4.63 1.41
N LEU A 40 10.57 -4.40 0.93
CA LEU A 40 9.40 -4.24 1.80
C LEU A 40 9.11 -5.48 2.64
N ALA A 41 9.26 -6.67 2.06
CA ALA A 41 9.01 -7.92 2.76
C ALA A 41 9.99 -8.11 3.92
N SER A 42 11.27 -7.82 3.68
CA SER A 42 12.31 -7.82 4.71
C SER A 42 12.04 -6.77 5.79
N LEU A 43 11.74 -5.52 5.40
CA LEU A 43 11.55 -4.42 6.35
C LEU A 43 10.33 -4.61 7.27
N LEU A 44 9.25 -5.17 6.74
CA LEU A 44 7.96 -5.28 7.43
C LEU A 44 7.63 -6.70 7.89
N ASN A 45 8.55 -7.65 7.71
CA ASN A 45 8.37 -9.08 8.01
C ASN A 45 7.14 -9.67 7.31
N ILE A 46 6.97 -9.38 6.02
CA ILE A 46 5.86 -9.88 5.20
C ILE A 46 6.17 -11.31 4.76
N SER A 47 5.26 -12.24 5.03
CA SER A 47 5.37 -13.63 4.53
C SER A 47 5.14 -13.73 3.02
N GLU A 48 5.61 -14.80 2.38
CA GLU A 48 5.35 -15.08 0.96
C GLU A 48 3.84 -15.11 0.63
N ASN A 49 3.02 -15.67 1.53
CA ASN A 49 1.58 -15.68 1.38
C ASN A 49 0.99 -14.26 1.40
N GLN A 50 1.48 -13.39 2.30
CA GLN A 50 1.04 -12.00 2.37
C GLN A 50 1.52 -11.19 1.15
N LEU A 51 2.72 -11.45 0.64
CA LEU A 51 3.27 -10.83 -0.58
C LEU A 51 2.36 -10.98 -1.79
N SER A 52 1.63 -12.10 -1.89
CA SER A 52 0.64 -12.32 -2.95
C SER A 52 -0.48 -11.25 -2.97
N TYR A 53 -0.81 -10.64 -1.83
CA TYR A 53 -1.84 -9.61 -1.70
C TYR A 53 -1.37 -8.20 -2.13
N ILE A 54 -0.09 -8.02 -2.42
CA ILE A 54 0.45 -6.77 -2.99
C ILE A 54 1.12 -7.00 -4.35
N THR A 55 0.93 -8.18 -4.93
CA THR A 55 1.54 -8.60 -6.20
C THR A 55 0.50 -8.76 -7.29
N ASN A 56 0.52 -7.87 -8.28
CA ASN A 56 -0.39 -7.86 -9.42
C ASN A 56 -1.88 -7.88 -9.02
N VAL A 57 -2.20 -7.20 -7.91
CA VAL A 57 -3.58 -7.09 -7.41
C VAL A 57 -4.30 -5.88 -7.99
N GLY A 58 -5.63 -5.96 -8.04
CA GLY A 58 -6.47 -4.87 -8.53
C GLY A 58 -6.41 -3.60 -7.66
N ALA A 59 -6.80 -2.46 -8.24
CA ALA A 59 -6.88 -1.20 -7.52
C ALA A 59 -7.77 -1.31 -6.27
N GLY A 60 -7.32 -0.73 -5.16
CA GLY A 60 -8.01 -0.80 -3.86
C GLY A 60 -7.78 -2.10 -3.08
N LYS A 61 -6.98 -3.03 -3.58
CA LYS A 61 -6.60 -4.26 -2.87
C LYS A 61 -5.15 -4.17 -2.37
N GLY A 62 -4.89 -4.82 -1.24
CA GLY A 62 -3.57 -4.75 -0.62
C GLY A 62 -3.50 -5.40 0.75
N LEU A 63 -2.51 -4.96 1.53
CA LEU A 63 -2.34 -5.28 2.94
C LEU A 63 -2.55 -4.04 3.81
N ILE A 64 -3.16 -4.23 4.97
CA ILE A 64 -3.28 -3.22 6.01
C ILE A 64 -2.57 -3.72 7.27
N ARG A 65 -1.67 -2.90 7.79
CA ARG A 65 -1.08 -3.09 9.11
C ARG A 65 -1.89 -2.30 10.12
N CYS A 66 -2.35 -2.95 11.18
CA CYS A 66 -2.98 -2.29 12.32
C CYS A 66 -2.68 -3.07 13.60
N SER A 67 -2.21 -2.38 14.64
CA SER A 67 -1.91 -3.00 15.95
C SER A 67 -0.98 -4.22 15.82
N GLY A 68 0.04 -4.11 14.95
CA GLY A 68 1.01 -5.18 14.70
C GLY A 68 0.56 -6.29 13.74
N ASN A 69 -0.72 -6.38 13.41
CA ASN A 69 -1.24 -7.39 12.48
C ASN A 69 -1.20 -6.88 11.05
N LEU A 70 -0.72 -7.70 10.11
CA LEU A 70 -0.73 -7.41 8.68
C LEU A 70 -1.74 -8.32 7.99
N VAL A 71 -2.87 -7.76 7.57
CA VAL A 71 -4.00 -8.52 7.01
C VAL A 71 -4.34 -8.04 5.61
N PRO A 72 -4.85 -8.93 4.73
CA PRO A 72 -5.42 -8.52 3.46
C PRO A 72 -6.57 -7.54 3.64
N PHE A 73 -6.69 -6.57 2.74
CA PHE A 73 -7.87 -5.73 2.65
C PHE A 73 -8.29 -5.48 1.20
N GLU A 74 -9.56 -5.17 1.03
CA GLU A 74 -10.15 -4.76 -0.23
C GLU A 74 -11.08 -3.57 0.00
N ASN A 75 -10.82 -2.49 -0.72
CA ASN A 75 -11.69 -1.31 -0.78
C ASN A 75 -12.33 -1.21 -2.17
N SER A 76 -13.41 -1.96 -2.35
CA SER A 76 -14.25 -1.91 -3.55
C SER A 76 -15.30 -0.81 -3.41
N PHE A 77 -15.01 0.37 -3.98
CA PHE A 77 -15.88 1.55 -3.85
C PHE A 77 -16.92 1.66 -4.98
N PRO A 78 -18.21 1.93 -4.69
CA PRO A 78 -19.24 2.05 -5.72
C PRO A 78 -19.00 3.22 -6.70
N LYS A 79 -18.82 2.91 -7.99
CA LYS A 79 -18.50 3.89 -9.04
C LYS A 79 -19.67 4.77 -9.47
N ASN A 80 -20.91 4.31 -9.24
CA ASN A 80 -22.14 5.02 -9.59
C ASN A 80 -22.54 6.09 -8.55
N THR A 81 -21.58 6.61 -7.77
CA THR A 81 -21.83 7.59 -6.72
C THR A 81 -21.25 8.95 -7.10
N LYS A 82 -21.89 10.04 -6.64
CA LYS A 82 -21.31 11.39 -6.76
C LYS A 82 -19.96 11.48 -6.07
N LEU A 83 -19.80 10.76 -4.95
CA LEU A 83 -18.57 10.72 -4.18
C LEU A 83 -17.42 10.08 -4.98
N TYR A 84 -17.65 8.99 -5.71
CA TYR A 84 -16.63 8.40 -6.58
C TYR A 84 -16.13 9.40 -7.63
N ARG A 85 -17.04 10.10 -8.32
CA ARG A 85 -16.69 11.10 -9.34
C ARG A 85 -15.86 12.25 -8.77
N LEU A 86 -16.10 12.63 -7.52
CA LEU A 86 -15.32 13.67 -6.83
C LEU A 86 -13.92 13.20 -6.41
N MET A 87 -13.74 11.90 -6.17
CA MET A 87 -12.49 11.35 -5.62
C MET A 87 -11.62 10.63 -6.66
N THR A 88 -12.18 10.19 -7.78
CA THR A 88 -11.41 9.46 -8.79
C THR A 88 -10.35 10.35 -9.41
N THR A 89 -9.16 9.81 -9.56
CA THR A 89 -8.04 10.45 -10.28
C THR A 89 -7.81 9.81 -11.64
N LYS A 90 -8.66 8.84 -12.03
CA LYS A 90 -8.54 8.16 -13.32
C LYS A 90 -9.05 9.07 -14.44
N PRO A 91 -8.20 9.38 -15.44
CA PRO A 91 -8.64 10.16 -16.59
C PRO A 91 -9.84 9.49 -17.28
N GLY A 92 -10.87 10.28 -17.59
CA GLY A 92 -12.08 9.81 -18.29
C GLY A 92 -13.15 9.15 -17.42
N GLU A 93 -12.96 9.08 -16.09
CA GLU A 93 -14.00 8.61 -15.15
C GLU A 93 -14.71 9.75 -14.39
N CYS A 94 -14.38 11.01 -14.70
CA CYS A 94 -14.97 12.22 -14.07
C CYS A 94 -16.25 12.67 -14.78
#